data_AF-A0AAN7TFY6-F1
#
_entry.id   AF-A0AAN7TFY6-F1
#
_cell.length_a   1.000
_cell.length_b   1.000
_cell.length_c   1.000
_cell.angle_alpha   90.00
_cell.angle_beta   90.00
_cell.angle_gamma   90.00
#
_symmetry.space_group_name_H-M   'P 1'
#
loop_
_entity.id
_entity.type
_entity.pdbx_description
1 polymer ?
#
loop_
_entity_poly.entity_id
_entity_poly.type
_entity_poly.pdbx_seq_one_letter_code
_entity_poly.pdbx_strand_id
1 'polypeptide(L)'
;MTSPQSEQYQSAALFGGAITCLLPIIYSDVSEIRQVPDTQEVWLDTEGFTSVVFDILERVDAPMTAGTGGNPDLAALKVHLEDIVGEEDMGRLKMVQEANVAVCAKMPPGTPVHTLVATAPAGEKMRGRTNEPDFVDLLLVVVRLEQQKTDLVVTINVPHVPGSYDPGSVDREGGKRGPLLERAWVMRTKVLESLEVRDWNLFGEE
;
A
#
# COMPACT_ATOMS: atom_id res chain seq x y z
N MET A 1 -5.39 14.25 -27.81
CA MET A 1 -6.30 14.12 -26.64
C MET A 1 -6.84 12.70 -26.66
N THR A 2 -6.12 11.77 -26.09
CA THR A 2 -6.60 10.40 -25.87
C THR A 2 -7.52 10.45 -24.65
N SER A 3 -8.79 10.11 -24.84
CA SER A 3 -9.72 9.88 -23.74
C SER A 3 -9.08 8.89 -22.75
N PRO A 4 -9.21 9.09 -21.43
CA PRO A 4 -8.78 8.08 -20.48
C PRO A 4 -9.60 6.83 -20.78
N GLN A 5 -8.93 5.75 -21.19
CA GLN A 5 -9.55 4.43 -21.20
C GLN A 5 -10.13 4.22 -19.79
N SER A 6 -11.41 3.86 -19.70
CA SER A 6 -12.00 3.42 -18.44
C SER A 6 -11.19 2.21 -17.98
N GLU A 7 -10.38 2.40 -16.94
CA GLU A 7 -9.56 1.36 -16.36
C GLU A 7 -10.51 0.23 -15.91
N GLN A 8 -10.30 -0.97 -16.45
CA GLN A 8 -11.11 -2.14 -16.09
C GLN A 8 -10.53 -2.80 -14.84
N TYR A 9 -11.41 -3.33 -14.00
CA TYR A 9 -11.06 -3.94 -12.74
C TYR A 9 -11.50 -5.41 -12.70
N GLN A 10 -10.71 -6.22 -12.01
CA GLN A 10 -11.00 -7.62 -11.69
C GLN A 10 -11.16 -7.78 -10.18
N SER A 11 -11.91 -8.80 -9.76
CA SER A 11 -11.97 -9.21 -8.36
C SER A 11 -10.76 -10.07 -8.02
N ALA A 12 -9.86 -9.55 -7.19
CA ALA A 12 -8.77 -10.32 -6.62
C ALA A 12 -9.30 -11.12 -5.41
N ALA A 13 -9.09 -12.43 -5.43
CA ALA A 13 -9.30 -13.31 -4.29
C ALA A 13 -7.98 -13.41 -3.51
N LEU A 14 -7.97 -12.87 -2.30
CA LEU A 14 -6.80 -12.82 -1.42
C LEU A 14 -6.98 -13.86 -0.31
N PHE A 15 -5.90 -14.50 0.11
CA PHE A 15 -5.87 -15.48 1.19
C PHE A 15 -6.90 -16.60 0.97
N GLY A 16 -6.82 -17.25 -0.19
CA GLY A 16 -7.78 -18.29 -0.58
C GLY A 16 -9.21 -17.78 -0.81
N GLY A 17 -9.40 -16.46 -0.99
CA GLY A 17 -10.69 -15.81 -1.19
C GLY A 17 -11.39 -15.38 0.10
N ALA A 18 -10.74 -15.55 1.26
CA ALA A 18 -11.24 -15.05 2.54
C ALA A 18 -11.32 -13.51 2.57
N ILE A 19 -10.48 -12.83 1.79
CA ILE A 19 -10.58 -11.39 1.54
C ILE A 19 -10.73 -11.18 0.02
N THR A 20 -11.52 -10.19 -0.37
CA THR A 20 -11.66 -9.78 -1.77
C THR A 20 -11.46 -8.28 -1.93
N CYS A 21 -10.89 -7.86 -3.06
CA CYS A 21 -10.86 -6.45 -3.46
C CYS A 21 -10.86 -6.32 -4.99
N LEU A 22 -11.01 -5.10 -5.50
CA LEU A 22 -10.87 -4.79 -6.92
C LEU A 22 -9.48 -4.25 -7.21
N LEU A 23 -8.81 -4.89 -8.17
CA LEU A 23 -7.53 -4.44 -8.74
C LEU A 23 -7.66 -4.22 -10.25
N PRO A 24 -6.83 -3.37 -10.88
CA PRO A 24 -6.81 -3.23 -12.32
C PRO A 24 -6.54 -4.59 -13.01
N ILE A 25 -7.14 -4.83 -14.17
CA ILE A 25 -7.01 -6.11 -14.91
C ILE A 25 -5.57 -6.45 -15.31
N ILE A 26 -4.68 -5.45 -15.35
CA ILE A 26 -3.26 -5.62 -15.69
C ILE A 26 -2.42 -6.14 -14.52
N TYR A 27 -3.00 -6.27 -13.32
CA TYR A 27 -2.29 -6.82 -12.16
C TYR A 27 -2.40 -8.34 -12.14
N SER A 28 -1.29 -9.01 -11.85
CA SER A 28 -1.21 -10.46 -11.75
C SER A 28 -0.61 -10.84 -10.40
N ASP A 29 -1.15 -11.90 -9.80
CA ASP A 29 -0.62 -12.50 -8.58
C ASP A 29 0.75 -13.13 -8.85
N VAL A 30 1.74 -12.79 -8.02
CA VAL A 30 3.10 -13.31 -8.16
C VAL A 30 3.31 -14.65 -7.45
N SER A 31 2.33 -15.16 -6.70
CA SER A 31 2.38 -16.47 -6.04
C SER A 31 2.62 -17.62 -7.02
N GLU A 32 2.19 -17.45 -8.28
CA GLU A 32 2.40 -18.42 -9.38
C GLU A 32 3.87 -18.53 -9.82
N ILE A 33 4.67 -17.48 -9.58
CA ILE A 33 6.06 -17.39 -10.08
C ILE A 33 7.10 -17.43 -8.96
N ARG A 34 6.72 -17.12 -7.73
CA ARG A 34 7.58 -17.20 -6.55
C ARG A 34 6.78 -17.46 -5.28
N GLN A 35 7.43 -18.06 -4.30
CA GLN A 35 6.84 -18.14 -2.96
C GLN A 35 6.74 -16.75 -2.33
N VAL A 36 5.59 -16.50 -1.70
CA VAL A 36 5.26 -15.32 -0.90
C VAL A 36 4.89 -15.86 0.49
N PRO A 37 5.22 -15.16 1.60
CA PRO A 37 4.78 -15.57 2.93
C PRO A 37 3.25 -15.78 2.99
N ASP A 38 2.78 -16.73 3.80
CA ASP A 38 1.35 -17.06 3.88
C ASP A 38 0.47 -15.89 4.34
N THR A 39 1.05 -14.93 5.09
CA THR A 39 0.38 -13.71 5.53
C THR A 39 0.37 -12.61 4.47
N GLN A 40 1.01 -12.82 3.32
CA GLN A 40 1.17 -11.83 2.26
C GLN A 40 0.56 -12.28 0.94
N GLU A 41 -0.06 -11.33 0.25
CA GLU A 41 -0.48 -11.45 -1.14
C GLU A 41 0.18 -10.33 -1.93
N VAL A 42 0.85 -10.66 -3.04
CA VAL A 42 1.61 -9.68 -3.83
C VAL A 42 1.15 -9.71 -5.27
N TRP A 43 0.70 -8.55 -5.75
CA TRP A 43 0.24 -8.38 -7.13
C TRP A 43 1.12 -7.35 -7.84
N LEU A 44 1.47 -7.64 -9.09
CA LEU A 44 2.36 -6.82 -9.90
C LEU A 44 1.64 -6.32 -11.16
N ASP A 45 1.85 -5.04 -11.49
CA ASP A 45 1.52 -4.48 -12.80
C ASP A 45 2.35 -5.18 -13.88
N THR A 46 1.68 -5.93 -14.76
CA THR A 46 2.33 -6.69 -15.84
C THR A 46 2.92 -5.82 -16.94
N GLU A 47 2.56 -4.54 -17.00
CA GLU A 47 3.05 -3.57 -17.98
C GLU A 47 4.04 -2.57 -17.35
N GLY A 48 4.34 -2.70 -16.06
CA GLY A 48 5.12 -1.72 -15.31
C GLY A 48 5.93 -2.34 -14.18
N PHE A 49 6.22 -1.50 -13.20
CA PHE A 49 6.99 -1.87 -12.00
C PHE A 49 6.19 -1.68 -10.71
N THR A 50 4.95 -1.21 -10.80
CA THR A 50 4.10 -0.98 -9.63
C THR A 50 3.64 -2.30 -9.05
N SER A 51 3.68 -2.41 -7.73
CA SER A 51 3.18 -3.57 -7.01
C SER A 51 2.21 -3.14 -5.92
N VAL A 52 1.24 -3.99 -5.60
CA VAL A 52 0.46 -3.89 -4.36
C VAL A 52 0.71 -5.13 -3.51
N VAL A 53 0.96 -4.91 -2.23
CA VAL A 53 1.14 -5.95 -1.22
C VAL A 53 0.01 -5.82 -0.22
N PHE A 54 -0.65 -6.93 0.08
CA PHE A 54 -1.58 -7.06 1.20
C PHE A 54 -0.91 -7.94 2.24
N ASP A 55 -0.82 -7.47 3.49
CA ASP A 55 -0.15 -8.18 4.58
C ASP A 55 -1.06 -8.24 5.81
N ILE A 56 -1.21 -9.43 6.37
CA ILE A 56 -1.93 -9.67 7.63
C ILE A 56 -0.90 -9.68 8.75
N LEU A 57 -0.88 -8.62 9.54
CA LEU A 57 0.07 -8.43 10.62
C LEU A 57 -0.64 -8.44 11.97
N GLU A 58 0.11 -8.79 13.01
CA GLU A 58 -0.36 -8.58 14.39
C GLU A 58 -0.65 -7.10 14.63
N ARG A 59 -1.70 -6.83 15.39
CA ARG A 59 -2.05 -5.46 15.75
C ARG A 59 -0.90 -4.83 16.53
N VAL A 60 -0.47 -3.66 16.07
CA VAL A 60 0.56 -2.89 16.77
C VAL A 60 -0.07 -2.14 17.95
N ASP A 61 0.30 -2.56 19.16
CA ASP A 61 0.06 -1.84 20.39
C ASP A 61 1.23 -0.89 20.68
N ALA A 62 1.40 0.12 19.81
CA ALA A 62 2.50 1.08 19.96
C ALA A 62 2.25 2.00 21.16
N PRO A 63 3.23 2.16 22.08
CA PRO A 63 3.14 3.17 23.12
C PRO A 63 3.05 4.56 22.49
N MET A 64 2.22 5.44 23.05
CA MET A 64 2.07 6.80 22.56
C MET A 64 3.43 7.53 22.59
N THR A 65 3.99 7.85 21.43
CA THR A 65 5.25 8.59 21.32
C THR A 65 5.02 10.08 21.01
N ALA A 66 6.02 10.91 21.30
CA ALA A 66 6.00 12.32 20.91
C ALA A 66 5.91 12.43 19.37
N GLY A 67 4.95 13.22 18.87
CA GLY A 67 4.77 13.44 17.42
C GLY A 67 3.66 12.62 16.75
N THR A 68 2.87 11.84 17.49
CA THR A 68 1.61 11.21 17.00
C THR A 68 0.35 11.92 17.51
N GLY A 69 0.52 13.02 18.27
CA GLY A 69 -0.59 13.75 18.89
C GLY A 69 -1.36 12.95 19.94
N GLY A 70 -0.78 11.86 20.47
CA GLY A 70 -1.47 10.94 21.37
C GLY A 70 -2.46 9.99 20.68
N ASN A 71 -2.43 9.90 19.35
CA ASN A 71 -3.27 8.97 18.60
C ASN A 71 -2.54 7.62 18.43
N PRO A 72 -3.03 6.52 19.04
CA PRO A 72 -2.40 5.21 18.95
C PRO A 72 -2.47 4.60 17.54
N ASP A 73 -3.47 4.96 16.73
CA ASP A 73 -3.58 4.48 15.34
C ASP A 73 -2.51 5.11 14.45
N LEU A 74 -2.20 6.39 14.68
CA LEU A 74 -1.10 7.06 13.99
C LEU A 74 0.27 6.52 14.43
N ALA A 75 0.40 6.06 15.67
CA ALA A 75 1.61 5.39 16.14
C ALA A 75 1.79 4.03 15.43
N ALA A 76 0.74 3.21 15.37
CA ALA A 76 0.75 1.95 14.64
C ALA A 76 1.09 2.13 13.16
N LEU A 77 0.48 3.12 12.50
CA LEU A 77 0.78 3.45 11.10
C LEU A 77 2.27 3.78 10.86
N LYS A 78 2.92 4.48 11.80
CA LYS A 78 4.35 4.80 11.70
C LYS A 78 5.23 3.57 11.89
N VAL A 79 4.87 2.67 12.81
CA VAL A 79 5.59 1.39 13.00
C VAL A 79 5.53 0.56 11.73
N HIS A 80 4.33 0.40 11.15
CA HIS A 80 4.17 -0.32 9.88
C HIS A 80 4.97 0.34 8.74
N LEU A 81 4.99 1.68 8.67
CA LEU A 81 5.81 2.39 7.69
C LEU A 81 7.30 2.10 7.86
N GLU A 82 7.79 2.12 9.10
CA GLU A 82 9.19 1.82 9.44
C GLU A 82 9.60 0.40 9.05
N ASP A 83 8.75 -0.58 9.34
CA ASP A 83 8.99 -1.98 8.94
C ASP A 83 9.03 -2.15 7.40
N ILE A 84 8.22 -1.38 6.66
CA ILE A 84 8.19 -1.42 5.20
C ILE A 84 9.43 -0.78 4.59
N VAL A 85 9.87 0.37 5.09
CA VAL A 85 10.95 1.15 4.48
C VAL A 85 12.34 0.82 5.00
N GLY A 86 12.43 0.26 6.21
CA GLY A 86 13.67 0.09 6.96
C GLY A 86 14.03 1.33 7.78
N GLU A 87 14.55 1.10 8.98
CA GLU A 87 14.95 2.14 9.94
C GLU A 87 15.97 3.12 9.33
N GLU A 88 16.90 2.63 8.50
CA GLU A 88 17.93 3.45 7.87
C GLU A 88 17.39 4.48 6.87
N ASP A 89 16.20 4.21 6.29
CA ASP A 89 15.58 5.05 5.27
C ASP A 89 14.44 5.91 5.81
N MET A 90 14.00 5.70 7.06
CA MET A 90 12.97 6.51 7.71
C MET A 90 13.29 8.01 7.69
N GLY A 91 14.56 8.37 7.98
CA GLY A 91 15.03 9.76 7.93
C GLY A 91 15.10 10.38 6.53
N ARG A 92 14.91 9.57 5.48
CA ARG A 92 15.01 9.96 4.06
C ARG A 92 13.65 10.03 3.37
N LEU A 93 12.58 9.70 4.09
CA LEU A 93 11.22 9.80 3.57
C LEU A 93 10.81 11.26 3.37
N LYS A 94 10.08 11.52 2.29
CA LYS A 94 9.37 12.78 2.08
C LYS A 94 7.86 12.52 2.10
N MET A 95 7.12 13.15 2.99
CA MET A 95 5.66 13.00 3.05
C MET A 95 5.01 13.73 1.88
N VAL A 96 4.30 12.99 1.03
CA VAL A 96 3.47 13.52 -0.06
C VAL A 96 2.06 13.82 0.46
N GLN A 97 1.58 12.98 1.37
CA GLN A 97 0.35 13.14 2.13
C GLN A 97 0.61 12.66 3.55
N GLU A 98 0.47 13.57 4.51
CA GLU A 98 0.47 13.26 5.94
C GLU A 98 -0.62 12.23 6.27
N ALA A 99 -0.41 11.51 7.37
CA ALA A 99 -1.36 10.50 7.81
C ALA A 99 -2.77 11.08 8.02
N ASN A 100 -3.77 10.42 7.44
CA ASN A 100 -5.18 10.82 7.55
C ASN A 100 -6.09 9.61 7.75
N VAL A 101 -7.27 9.88 8.32
CA VAL A 101 -8.35 8.89 8.41
C VAL A 101 -8.94 8.64 7.02
N ALA A 102 -9.26 7.38 6.73
CA ALA A 102 -9.99 6.95 5.55
C ALA A 102 -11.16 6.04 5.94
N VAL A 103 -11.92 5.59 4.94
CA VAL A 103 -13.03 4.66 5.13
C VAL A 103 -12.86 3.52 4.14
N CYS A 104 -12.87 2.28 4.65
CA CYS A 104 -13.07 1.10 3.82
C CYS A 104 -14.57 0.80 3.73
N ALA A 105 -15.17 0.96 2.56
CA ALA A 105 -16.63 0.97 2.39
C ALA A 105 -17.30 -0.38 2.71
N LYS A 106 -16.54 -1.47 2.65
CA LYS A 106 -17.02 -2.84 2.90
C LYS A 106 -16.59 -3.40 4.25
N MET A 107 -15.87 -2.63 5.06
CA MET A 107 -15.52 -3.01 6.43
C MET A 107 -16.67 -2.71 7.39
N PRO A 108 -16.73 -3.40 8.56
CA PRO A 108 -17.71 -3.09 9.59
C PRO A 108 -17.69 -1.60 9.96
N PRO A 109 -18.85 -0.96 10.20
CA PRO A 109 -18.91 0.44 10.61
C PRO A 109 -18.05 0.70 11.85
N GLY A 110 -17.26 1.77 11.81
CA GLY A 110 -16.36 2.13 12.92
C GLY A 110 -14.98 1.46 12.88
N THR A 111 -14.70 0.59 11.91
CA THR A 111 -13.35 0.03 11.70
C THR A 111 -12.36 1.17 11.43
N PRO A 112 -11.32 1.37 12.26
CA PRO A 112 -10.34 2.42 12.02
C PRO A 112 -9.52 2.12 10.76
N VAL A 113 -9.42 3.10 9.87
CA VAL A 113 -8.61 3.02 8.64
C VAL A 113 -7.79 4.28 8.50
N HIS A 114 -6.48 4.11 8.29
CA HIS A 114 -5.56 5.22 8.12
C HIS A 114 -4.77 5.06 6.83
N THR A 115 -4.44 6.20 6.21
CA THR A 115 -3.62 6.23 5.00
C THR A 115 -2.52 7.26 5.12
N LEU A 116 -1.40 7.01 4.46
CA LEU A 116 -0.37 8.01 4.20
C LEU A 116 0.22 7.82 2.80
N VAL A 117 0.86 8.85 2.27
CA VAL A 117 1.66 8.74 1.05
C VAL A 117 3.01 9.38 1.28
N ALA A 118 4.07 8.64 0.97
CA ALA A 118 5.45 9.08 1.12
C ALA A 118 6.28 8.71 -0.11
N THR A 119 7.37 9.42 -0.31
CA THR A 119 8.42 9.03 -1.24
C THR A 119 9.62 8.52 -0.46
N ALA A 120 10.14 7.37 -0.86
CA ALA A 120 11.33 6.72 -0.31
C ALA A 120 12.45 6.64 -1.37
N PRO A 121 13.72 6.50 -0.96
CA PRO A 121 14.79 6.06 -1.86
C PRO A 121 14.52 4.63 -2.39
N ALA A 122 15.32 4.17 -3.35
CA ALA A 122 15.34 2.75 -3.70
C ALA A 122 15.56 1.89 -2.45
N GLY A 123 14.71 0.90 -2.23
CA GLY A 123 14.85 -0.05 -1.13
C GLY A 123 16.12 -0.90 -1.28
N GLU A 124 16.63 -1.43 -0.17
CA GLU A 124 17.90 -2.15 -0.08
C GLU A 124 18.06 -3.21 -1.20
N LYS A 125 17.04 -4.05 -1.41
CA LYS A 125 17.05 -5.14 -2.40
C LYS A 125 17.05 -4.69 -3.86
N MET A 126 16.82 -3.39 -4.14
CA MET A 126 16.79 -2.83 -5.49
C MET A 126 18.05 -2.02 -5.82
N ARG A 127 18.83 -1.60 -4.82
CA ARG A 127 20.05 -0.81 -5.00
C ARG A 127 21.11 -1.59 -5.78
N GLY A 128 21.75 -0.93 -6.75
CA GLY A 128 22.78 -1.51 -7.61
C GLY A 128 22.26 -2.47 -8.68
N ARG A 129 20.94 -2.64 -8.83
CA ARG A 129 20.35 -3.47 -9.89
C ARG A 129 20.09 -2.63 -11.15
N THR A 130 19.95 -3.30 -12.29
CA THR A 130 19.73 -2.63 -13.59
C THR A 130 18.50 -1.72 -13.61
N ASN A 131 17.46 -2.09 -12.84
CA ASN A 131 16.21 -1.33 -12.73
C ASN A 131 16.10 -0.64 -11.36
N GLU A 132 17.22 -0.16 -10.81
CA GLU A 132 17.19 0.66 -9.59
C GLU A 132 16.34 1.91 -9.80
N PRO A 133 15.31 2.16 -8.98
CA PRO A 133 14.47 3.34 -9.12
C PRO A 133 15.16 4.61 -8.59
N ASP A 134 14.90 5.75 -9.22
CA ASP A 134 15.34 7.06 -8.72
C ASP A 134 14.70 7.39 -7.36
N PHE A 135 13.46 6.93 -7.17
CA PHE A 135 12.70 6.94 -5.92
C PHE A 135 11.48 6.02 -6.03
N VAL A 136 10.84 5.74 -4.91
CA VAL A 136 9.61 4.94 -4.84
C VAL A 136 8.55 5.76 -4.13
N ASP A 137 7.40 6.02 -4.76
CA ASP A 137 6.24 6.48 -4.02
C ASP A 137 5.54 5.30 -3.35
N LEU A 138 5.15 5.48 -2.11
CA LEU A 138 4.55 4.49 -1.24
C LEU A 138 3.19 5.02 -0.81
N LEU A 139 2.12 4.30 -1.17
CA LEU A 139 0.79 4.56 -0.62
C LEU A 139 0.48 3.45 0.36
N LEU A 140 0.30 3.83 1.62
CA LEU A 140 0.04 2.90 2.71
C LEU A 140 -1.42 3.05 3.15
N VAL A 141 -2.09 1.92 3.35
CA VAL A 141 -3.40 1.82 3.98
C VAL A 141 -3.29 0.82 5.13
N VAL A 142 -3.74 1.20 6.33
CA VAL A 142 -3.78 0.33 7.49
C VAL A 142 -5.23 0.23 7.96
N VAL A 143 -5.80 -0.97 7.89
CA VAL A 143 -7.13 -1.31 8.40
C VAL A 143 -6.97 -2.04 9.72
N ARG A 144 -7.50 -1.46 10.78
CA ARG A 144 -7.29 -1.92 12.16
C ARG A 144 -8.45 -2.83 12.61
N LEU A 145 -8.22 -4.13 12.67
CA LEU A 145 -9.21 -5.13 13.10
C LEU A 145 -9.04 -5.43 14.59
N GLU A 146 -9.61 -4.57 15.44
CA GLU A 146 -9.43 -4.60 16.89
C GLU A 146 -9.81 -5.93 17.55
N GLN A 147 -10.96 -6.47 17.19
CA GLN A 147 -11.46 -7.73 17.76
C GLN A 147 -10.57 -8.91 17.39
N GLN A 148 -9.98 -8.87 16.20
CA GLN A 148 -9.09 -9.90 15.67
C GLN A 148 -7.63 -9.67 16.05
N LYS A 149 -7.31 -8.62 16.82
CA LYS A 149 -5.93 -8.20 17.15
C LYS A 149 -5.02 -8.21 15.91
N THR A 150 -5.55 -7.73 14.79
CA THR A 150 -4.91 -7.76 13.48
C THR A 150 -4.87 -6.36 12.89
N ASP A 151 -3.77 -6.00 12.24
CA ASP A 151 -3.71 -4.87 11.30
C ASP A 151 -3.55 -5.43 9.88
N LEU A 152 -4.51 -5.14 8.99
CA LEU A 152 -4.41 -5.47 7.58
C LEU A 152 -3.75 -4.28 6.86
N VAL A 153 -2.55 -4.50 6.35
CA VAL A 153 -1.71 -3.47 5.75
C VAL A 153 -1.68 -3.63 4.24
N VAL A 154 -2.00 -2.57 3.52
CA VAL A 154 -1.92 -2.51 2.05
C VAL A 154 -0.88 -1.49 1.65
N THR A 155 0.14 -1.95 0.92
CA THR A 155 1.26 -1.12 0.46
C THR A 155 1.31 -1.13 -1.05
N ILE A 156 1.15 0.04 -1.66
CA ILE A 156 1.32 0.22 -3.10
C ILE A 156 2.69 0.87 -3.34
N ASN A 157 3.60 0.11 -3.94
CA ASN A 157 4.94 0.57 -4.29
C ASN A 157 4.95 1.06 -5.74
N VAL A 158 5.34 2.32 -5.96
CA VAL A 158 5.38 2.97 -7.27
C VAL A 158 6.83 3.39 -7.57
N PRO A 159 7.69 2.46 -7.99
CA PRO A 159 9.06 2.77 -8.33
C PRO A 159 9.13 3.59 -9.61
N HIS A 160 9.85 4.71 -9.54
CA HIS A 160 10.15 5.58 -10.66
C HIS A 160 11.51 5.19 -11.24
N VAL A 161 11.51 4.18 -12.12
CA VAL A 161 12.73 3.64 -12.74
C VAL A 161 13.15 4.52 -13.93
N PRO A 162 14.44 4.89 -14.08
CA PRO A 162 14.92 5.65 -15.23
C PRO A 162 14.41 5.08 -16.57
N GLY A 163 13.81 5.95 -17.40
CA GLY A 163 13.24 5.56 -18.69
C GLY A 163 11.82 5.00 -18.66
N SER A 164 11.26 4.69 -17.49
CA SER A 164 9.87 4.25 -17.32
C SER A 164 8.87 5.38 -17.01
N TYR A 165 9.38 6.58 -16.75
CA TYR A 165 8.58 7.78 -16.47
C TYR A 165 9.25 9.03 -17.04
N ASP A 166 8.48 10.11 -17.21
CA ASP A 166 9.01 11.43 -17.56
C ASP A 166 9.39 12.19 -16.29
N PRO A 167 10.68 12.50 -16.04
CA PRO A 167 11.09 13.28 -14.88
C PRO A 167 10.44 14.65 -14.78
N GLY A 168 10.07 15.28 -15.90
CA GLY A 168 9.36 16.56 -15.92
C GLY A 168 7.88 16.45 -15.52
N SER A 169 7.34 15.24 -15.46
CA SER A 169 5.95 14.97 -15.06
C SER A 169 5.76 14.90 -13.55
N VAL A 170 6.84 14.85 -12.76
CA VAL A 170 6.82 14.73 -11.30
C VAL A 170 7.56 15.91 -10.65
N ASP A 171 7.01 16.43 -9.56
CA ASP A 171 7.65 17.40 -8.68
C ASP A 171 7.39 17.00 -7.23
N ARG A 172 8.42 16.44 -6.59
CA ARG A 172 8.36 15.93 -5.21
C ARG A 172 8.24 17.05 -4.17
N GLU A 173 8.57 18.30 -4.54
CA GLU A 173 8.53 19.44 -3.62
C GLU A 173 7.32 20.34 -3.89
N GLY A 174 6.95 20.50 -5.17
CA GLY A 174 5.75 21.23 -5.59
C GLY A 174 4.46 20.40 -5.64
N GLY A 175 4.51 19.12 -5.29
CA GLY A 175 3.33 18.25 -5.14
C GLY A 175 2.75 17.72 -6.46
N LYS A 176 3.49 17.81 -7.58
CA LYS A 176 3.06 17.25 -8.87
C LYS A 176 3.35 15.74 -8.88
N ARG A 177 2.28 14.93 -8.92
CA ARG A 177 2.35 13.47 -8.72
C ARG A 177 2.80 12.68 -9.95
N GLY A 178 2.51 13.20 -11.15
CA GLY A 178 2.76 12.49 -12.41
C GLY A 178 1.87 11.25 -12.60
N PRO A 179 1.88 10.64 -13.79
CA PRO A 179 0.89 9.61 -14.17
C PRO A 179 0.97 8.32 -13.34
N LEU A 180 2.17 7.92 -12.89
CA LEU A 180 2.36 6.69 -12.12
C LEU A 180 1.67 6.77 -10.76
N LEU A 181 1.97 7.82 -10.00
CA LEU A 181 1.35 8.03 -8.69
C LEU A 181 -0.15 8.34 -8.82
N GLU A 182 -0.60 9.00 -9.89
CA GLU A 182 -2.04 9.18 -10.16
C GLU A 182 -2.77 7.85 -10.35
N ARG A 183 -2.22 6.92 -11.13
CA ARG A 183 -2.81 5.57 -11.27
C ARG A 183 -2.83 4.80 -9.95
N ALA A 184 -1.73 4.84 -9.20
CA ALA A 184 -1.66 4.24 -7.87
C ALA A 184 -2.69 4.82 -6.90
N TRP A 185 -2.95 6.13 -6.99
CA TRP A 185 -3.97 6.81 -6.18
C TRP A 185 -5.38 6.32 -6.51
N VAL A 186 -5.71 6.17 -7.80
CA VAL A 186 -7.00 5.61 -8.24
C VAL A 186 -7.15 4.17 -7.76
N MET A 187 -6.10 3.35 -7.90
CA MET A 187 -6.08 1.98 -7.38
C MET A 187 -6.29 1.94 -5.87
N ARG A 188 -5.60 2.78 -5.09
CA ARG A 188 -5.81 2.89 -3.63
C ARG A 188 -7.27 3.22 -3.30
N THR A 189 -7.87 4.17 -4.01
CA THR A 189 -9.29 4.50 -3.84
C THR A 189 -10.18 3.29 -4.12
N LYS A 190 -9.89 2.51 -5.16
CA LYS A 190 -10.64 1.30 -5.48
C LYS A 190 -10.48 0.20 -4.44
N VAL A 191 -9.28 0.04 -3.87
CA VAL A 191 -9.06 -0.84 -2.70
C VAL A 191 -9.93 -0.40 -1.53
N LEU A 192 -9.92 0.88 -1.14
CA LEU A 192 -10.77 1.41 -0.06
C LEU A 192 -12.28 1.19 -0.33
N GLU A 193 -12.73 1.27 -1.57
CA GLU A 193 -14.13 1.06 -1.94
C GLU A 193 -14.58 -0.41 -1.93
N SER A 194 -13.64 -1.37 -2.04
CA SER A 194 -13.97 -2.77 -2.38
C SER A 194 -13.36 -3.83 -1.46
N LEU A 195 -12.36 -3.49 -0.65
CA LEU A 195 -11.69 -4.42 0.26
C LEU A 195 -12.69 -4.93 1.30
N GLU A 196 -12.99 -6.23 1.24
CA GLU A 196 -14.03 -6.89 2.01
C GLU A 196 -13.54 -8.23 2.56
N VAL A 197 -13.71 -8.44 3.86
CA VAL A 197 -13.53 -9.75 4.50
C VAL A 197 -14.77 -10.60 4.24
N ARG A 198 -14.61 -11.69 3.50
CA ARG A 198 -15.64 -12.69 3.18
C ARG A 198 -15.71 -13.78 4.23
N ASP A 199 -14.57 -14.18 4.77
CA ASP A 199 -14.46 -15.21 5.79
C ASP A 199 -13.61 -14.69 6.96
N TRP A 200 -14.29 -14.44 8.09
CA TRP A 200 -13.64 -13.94 9.31
C TRP A 200 -12.89 -15.02 10.08
N ASN A 201 -13.11 -16.30 9.77
CA ASN A 201 -12.35 -17.41 10.38
C ASN A 201 -10.87 -17.37 9.97
N LEU A 202 -10.53 -16.59 8.93
CA LEU A 202 -9.15 -16.32 8.52
C LEU A 202 -8.27 -15.84 9.69
N PHE A 203 -8.83 -15.07 10.62
CA PHE A 203 -8.10 -14.50 11.75
C PHE A 203 -8.08 -15.40 12.98
N GLY A 204 -8.61 -16.63 12.87
CA GLY A 204 -8.78 -17.56 13.99
C GLY A 204 -10.08 -17.35 14.76
N GLU A 205 -10.48 -18.37 15.52
CA GLU A 205 -11.51 -18.29 16.56
C GLU A 205 -10.80 -17.95 17.89
N GLU A 206 -11.30 -16.97 18.64
CA GLU A 206 -10.92 -16.83 20.06
C GLU A 206 -11.55 -17.94 20.91
#